data_AF-A0A832MQD7-F1
#
_entry.id   AF-A0A832MQD7-F1
#
_cell.length_a   1.000
_cell.length_b   1.000
_cell.length_c   1.000
_cell.angle_alpha   90.00
_cell.angle_beta   90.00
_cell.angle_gamma   90.00
#
_symmetry.space_group_name_H-M   'P 1'
#
loop_
_entity.id
_entity.type
_entity.pdbx_description
1 polymer ?
#
loop_
_entity_poly.entity_id
_entity_poly.type
_entity_poly.pdbx_seq_one_letter_code
_entity_poly.pdbx_strand_id
1 'polypeptide(L)'
;MKKRHFQRGIYLLIVVLAVTIPAYLLQAGGPPLKEKPCAVCHKDYLKILPKSHPAVGEAAKNPCLSCHQPDKARNEATKFSTFIHNAHKEGGKVTLTCDACHAL
;
A
#
# COMPACT_ATOMS: atom_id res chain seq x y z
N MET A 1 49.10 15.09 2.80
CA MET A 1 48.08 14.61 1.84
C MET A 1 46.93 13.82 2.48
N LYS A 2 47.14 13.10 3.60
CA LYS A 2 46.14 12.26 4.29
C LYS A 2 44.81 12.94 4.69
N LYS A 3 44.85 14.21 5.15
CA LYS A 3 43.65 14.98 5.56
C LYS A 3 42.66 15.27 4.41
N ARG A 4 43.15 15.48 3.18
CA ARG A 4 42.31 15.81 2.02
C ARG A 4 41.54 14.59 1.50
N HIS A 5 42.12 13.39 1.61
CA HIS A 5 41.42 12.14 1.27
C HIS A 5 40.35 11.79 2.30
N PHE A 6 40.62 12.06 3.59
CA PHE A 6 39.66 11.87 4.67
C PHE A 6 38.45 12.81 4.55
N GLN A 7 38.67 14.11 4.26
CA GLN A 7 37.58 15.06 4.00
C GLN A 7 36.76 14.70 2.76
N ARG A 8 37.40 14.25 1.67
CA ARG A 8 36.69 13.81 0.45
C ARG A 8 35.85 12.56 0.68
N GLY A 9 36.33 11.62 1.52
CA GLY A 9 35.57 10.43 1.91
C GLY A 9 34.33 10.78 2.73
N ILE A 10 34.45 11.70 3.68
CA ILE A 10 33.32 12.20 4.48
C ILE A 10 32.30 12.91 3.57
N TYR A 11 32.78 13.74 2.64
CA TYR A 11 31.88 14.45 1.71
C TYR A 11 31.09 13.50 0.82
N LEU A 12 31.75 12.46 0.28
CA LEU A 12 31.08 11.41 -0.49
C LEU A 12 30.07 10.63 0.35
N LEU A 13 30.40 10.31 1.60
CA LEU A 13 29.49 9.61 2.50
C LEU A 13 28.24 10.44 2.82
N ILE A 14 28.40 11.74 3.06
CA ILE A 14 27.28 12.67 3.29
C ILE A 14 26.40 12.79 2.05
N VAL A 15 26.98 12.89 0.86
CA VAL A 15 26.22 12.95 -0.40
C VAL A 15 25.45 11.64 -0.62
N VAL A 16 26.06 10.48 -0.39
CA VAL A 16 25.36 9.19 -0.51
C VAL A 16 24.20 9.11 0.49
N LEU A 17 24.42 9.45 1.77
CA LEU A 17 23.37 9.44 2.79
C LEU A 17 22.23 10.42 2.46
N ALA A 18 22.54 11.62 1.97
CA ALA A 18 21.56 12.63 1.60
C ALA A 18 20.70 12.22 0.39
N VAL A 19 21.23 11.41 -0.53
CA VAL A 19 20.51 10.92 -1.71
C VAL A 19 19.70 9.66 -1.42
N THR A 20 20.18 8.77 -0.55
CA THR A 20 19.49 7.50 -0.29
C THR A 20 18.37 7.62 0.73
N ILE A 21 18.50 8.45 1.77
CA ILE A 21 17.50 8.57 2.85
C ILE A 21 16.10 9.01 2.35
N PRO A 22 15.95 9.96 1.40
CA PRO A 22 14.63 10.36 0.91
C PRO A 22 13.88 9.24 0.17
N ALA A 23 14.60 8.29 -0.44
CA ALA A 23 14.00 7.21 -1.22
C ALA A 23 13.26 6.18 -0.34
N TYR A 24 13.68 6.00 0.92
CA TYR A 24 13.07 5.03 1.83
C TYR A 24 11.89 5.61 2.63
N LEU A 25 11.78 6.94 2.73
CA LEU A 25 10.76 7.59 3.56
C LEU A 25 9.40 7.77 2.87
N LEU A 26 9.30 7.44 1.57
CA LEU A 26 8.11 7.73 0.77
C LEU A 26 7.10 6.58 0.65
N GLN A 27 7.33 5.41 1.25
CA GLN A 27 6.34 4.33 1.21
C GLN A 27 5.26 4.48 2.30
N ALA A 28 4.66 5.67 2.38
CA ALA A 28 3.46 5.90 3.18
C ALA A 28 2.28 5.13 2.56
N GLY A 29 1.78 4.11 3.24
CA GLY A 29 0.57 3.36 2.84
C GLY A 29 0.78 1.95 2.28
N GLY A 30 1.99 1.39 2.37
CA GLY A 30 2.28 0.03 1.88
C GLY A 30 2.41 -0.04 0.35
N PRO A 31 2.55 -1.25 -0.22
CA PRO A 31 2.70 -1.43 -1.66
C PRO A 31 1.44 -0.99 -2.43
N PRO A 32 1.56 -0.47 -3.66
CA PRO A 32 0.40 -0.11 -4.47
C PRO A 32 -0.47 -1.33 -4.77
N LEU A 33 -1.76 -1.14 -4.99
CA LEU A 33 -2.67 -2.19 -5.47
C LEU A 33 -2.56 -2.36 -6.99
N LYS A 34 -2.80 -3.58 -7.48
CA LYS A 34 -2.99 -3.85 -8.91
C LYS A 34 -4.23 -3.11 -9.45
N GLU A 35 -4.35 -2.98 -10.76
CA GLU A 35 -5.58 -2.48 -11.37
C GLU A 35 -6.72 -3.47 -11.11
N LYS A 36 -7.83 -3.00 -10.51
CA LYS A 36 -9.02 -3.81 -10.15
C LYS A 36 -8.66 -5.08 -9.34
N PRO A 37 -7.96 -4.95 -8.20
CA PRO A 37 -7.35 -6.09 -7.50
C PRO A 37 -8.41 -7.09 -6.99
N CYS A 38 -9.59 -6.60 -6.61
CA CYS A 38 -10.67 -7.42 -6.08
C CYS A 38 -11.42 -8.21 -7.17
N ALA A 39 -11.44 -7.70 -8.41
CA ALA A 39 -12.29 -8.20 -9.49
C ALA A 39 -11.83 -9.56 -10.05
N VAL A 40 -10.61 -9.98 -9.70
CA VAL A 40 -10.08 -11.31 -10.03
C VAL A 40 -10.94 -12.40 -9.37
N CYS A 41 -11.28 -12.20 -8.09
CA CYS A 41 -12.05 -13.18 -7.31
C CYS A 41 -13.51 -12.77 -7.09
N HIS A 42 -13.80 -11.47 -6.97
CA HIS A 42 -15.11 -10.95 -6.61
C HIS A 42 -15.81 -10.33 -7.82
N LYS A 43 -16.67 -11.11 -8.47
CA LYS A 43 -17.49 -10.64 -9.61
C LYS A 43 -18.75 -9.90 -9.17
N ASP A 44 -19.22 -10.17 -7.97
CA ASP A 44 -20.43 -9.58 -7.40
C ASP A 44 -20.11 -9.02 -6.01
N TYR A 45 -19.90 -7.70 -5.97
CA TYR A 45 -19.53 -7.00 -4.74
C TYR A 45 -20.69 -6.92 -3.74
N LEU A 46 -21.94 -7.00 -4.20
CA LEU A 46 -23.12 -6.93 -3.32
C LEU A 46 -23.19 -8.14 -2.37
N LYS A 47 -22.55 -9.25 -2.72
CA LYS A 47 -22.46 -10.45 -1.87
C LYS A 47 -21.42 -10.36 -0.75
N ILE A 48 -20.46 -9.43 -0.85
CA ILE A 48 -19.36 -9.31 0.12
C ILE A 48 -19.41 -8.01 0.93
N LEU A 49 -20.21 -7.04 0.49
CA LEU A 49 -20.39 -5.80 1.23
C LEU A 49 -21.43 -5.97 2.34
N PRO A 50 -21.23 -5.33 3.52
CA PRO A 50 -22.27 -5.27 4.54
C PRO A 50 -23.56 -4.66 3.98
N LYS A 51 -24.72 -5.12 4.46
CA LYS A 51 -26.04 -4.60 4.02
C LYS A 51 -26.21 -3.09 4.24
N SER A 52 -25.51 -2.54 5.23
CA SER A 52 -25.51 -1.11 5.54
C SER A 52 -24.56 -0.27 4.69
N HIS A 53 -23.69 -0.90 3.91
CA HIS A 53 -22.80 -0.17 3.01
C HIS A 53 -23.62 0.47 1.89
N PRO A 54 -23.44 1.76 1.58
CA PRO A 54 -24.11 2.39 0.44
C PRO A 54 -23.90 1.56 -0.83
N ALA A 55 -24.93 1.49 -1.67
CA ALA A 55 -24.81 0.82 -2.96
C ALA A 55 -23.69 1.51 -3.73
N VAL A 56 -22.58 0.80 -3.93
CA VAL A 56 -21.48 1.31 -4.72
C VAL A 56 -21.84 1.28 -6.22
N GLY A 57 -22.96 0.66 -6.61
CA GLY A 57 -23.41 0.58 -8.00
C GLY A 57 -22.43 -0.23 -8.85
N GLU A 58 -22.24 0.12 -10.13
CA GLU A 58 -21.15 -0.41 -10.96
C GLU A 58 -19.74 -0.05 -10.44
N ALA A 59 -19.56 0.48 -9.22
CA ALA A 59 -18.27 0.81 -8.62
C ALA A 59 -17.33 -0.38 -8.32
N ALA A 60 -17.41 -1.43 -9.12
CA ALA A 60 -16.18 -1.99 -9.64
C ALA A 60 -15.40 -0.97 -10.52
N LYS A 61 -16.08 0.06 -11.07
CA LYS A 61 -15.55 1.18 -11.86
C LYS A 61 -15.03 2.36 -11.03
N ASN A 62 -15.66 2.68 -9.90
CA ASN A 62 -15.13 3.62 -8.91
C ASN A 62 -14.33 2.82 -7.87
N PRO A 63 -13.02 3.04 -7.71
CA PRO A 63 -12.22 2.26 -6.78
C PRO A 63 -12.73 2.46 -5.35
N CYS A 64 -12.80 1.40 -4.53
CA CYS A 64 -13.20 1.46 -3.10
C CYS A 64 -12.47 2.57 -2.32
N LEU A 65 -11.28 2.92 -2.79
CA LEU A 65 -10.43 3.98 -2.29
C LEU A 65 -10.96 5.39 -2.52
N SER A 66 -12.06 5.60 -3.26
CA SER A 66 -12.70 6.93 -3.37
C SER A 66 -13.29 7.37 -2.03
N CYS A 67 -13.76 6.43 -1.21
CA CYS A 67 -14.28 6.68 0.15
C CYS A 67 -13.31 6.19 1.22
N HIS A 68 -12.50 5.17 0.91
CA HIS A 68 -11.54 4.56 1.83
C HIS A 68 -10.09 4.95 1.53
N GLN A 69 -9.87 6.18 1.05
CA GLN A 69 -8.54 6.64 0.70
C GLN A 69 -7.61 6.64 1.93
N PRO A 70 -6.39 6.11 1.83
CA PRO A 70 -5.41 6.27 2.89
C PRO A 70 -4.99 7.73 3.04
N ASP A 71 -4.84 8.16 4.28
CA ASP A 71 -4.20 9.43 4.60
C ASP A 71 -2.70 9.31 4.34
N LYS A 72 -2.22 9.97 3.27
CA LYS A 72 -0.81 9.93 2.86
C LYS A 72 0.13 10.57 3.89
N ALA A 73 -0.38 11.40 4.80
CA ALA A 73 0.42 12.01 5.86
C ALA A 73 0.63 11.06 7.05
N ARG A 74 -0.13 9.95 7.11
CA ARG A 74 -0.05 8.96 8.19
C ARG A 74 0.58 7.67 7.67
N ASN A 75 1.66 7.24 8.29
CA ASN A 75 2.32 5.96 8.01
C ASN A 75 1.66 4.78 8.74
N GLU A 76 0.33 4.78 8.82
CA GLU A 76 -0.44 3.80 9.59
C GLU A 76 -1.41 3.02 8.70
N ALA A 77 -1.71 1.79 9.10
CA ALA A 77 -2.73 1.00 8.43
C ALA A 77 -4.10 1.66 8.60
N THR A 78 -4.84 1.81 7.49
CA THR A 78 -6.21 2.32 7.56
C THR A 78 -7.15 1.25 8.11
N LYS A 79 -8.27 1.68 8.71
CA LYS A 79 -9.35 0.74 9.10
C LYS A 79 -9.81 -0.14 7.94
N PHE A 80 -9.87 0.43 6.73
CA PHE A 80 -10.21 -0.32 5.52
C PHE A 80 -9.16 -1.40 5.21
N SER A 81 -7.88 -1.04 5.16
CA SER A 81 -6.80 -2.00 4.90
C SER A 81 -6.79 -3.14 5.93
N THR A 82 -6.89 -2.82 7.21
CA THR A 82 -6.96 -3.81 8.29
C THR A 82 -8.17 -4.74 8.13
N PHE A 83 -9.34 -4.20 7.82
CA PHE A 83 -10.55 -4.98 7.61
C PHE A 83 -10.40 -5.95 6.43
N ILE A 84 -9.88 -5.48 5.30
CA ILE A 84 -9.68 -6.32 4.11
C ILE A 84 -8.69 -7.44 4.39
N HIS A 85 -7.55 -7.16 5.04
CA HIS A 85 -6.59 -8.20 5.41
C HIS A 85 -7.19 -9.25 6.34
N ASN A 86 -7.95 -8.82 7.36
CA ASN A 86 -8.60 -9.75 8.29
C ASN A 86 -9.67 -10.59 7.61
N ALA A 87 -10.52 -10.00 6.76
CA ALA A 87 -11.56 -10.73 6.04
C ALA A 87 -10.99 -11.86 5.15
N HIS A 88 -9.85 -11.62 4.49
CA HIS A 88 -9.19 -12.65 3.67
C HIS A 88 -8.47 -13.70 4.52
N LYS A 89 -7.89 -13.29 5.66
CA LYS A 89 -7.28 -14.22 6.62
C LYS A 89 -8.35 -15.15 7.23
N GLU A 90 -9.44 -14.59 7.74
CA GLU A 90 -10.49 -15.32 8.45
C GLU A 90 -11.42 -16.11 7.51
N GLY A 91 -11.65 -15.60 6.30
CA GLY A 91 -12.44 -16.28 5.26
C GLY A 91 -11.76 -17.50 4.63
N GLY A 92 -10.72 -18.06 5.27
CA GLY A 92 -10.00 -19.24 4.80
C GLY A 92 -9.08 -19.00 3.61
N LYS A 93 -8.82 -17.75 3.23
CA LYS A 93 -7.88 -17.38 2.15
C LYS A 93 -6.49 -17.03 2.69
N VAL A 94 -6.06 -17.68 3.78
CA VAL A 94 -4.71 -17.59 4.35
C VAL A 94 -3.59 -18.00 3.38
N THR A 95 -3.93 -18.63 2.26
CA THR A 95 -2.99 -19.02 1.20
C THR A 95 -2.72 -17.91 0.19
N LEU A 96 -3.43 -16.77 0.24
CA LEU A 96 -3.15 -15.65 -0.64
C LEU A 96 -1.86 -14.96 -0.24
N THR A 97 -0.97 -14.81 -1.21
CA THR A 97 0.25 -14.01 -1.10
C THR A 97 -0.06 -12.53 -1.34
N CYS A 98 0.82 -11.64 -0.88
CA CYS A 98 0.61 -10.19 -0.97
C CYS A 98 0.40 -9.71 -2.42
N ASP A 99 1.07 -10.35 -3.39
CA ASP A 99 0.96 -10.06 -4.81
C ASP A 99 -0.39 -10.47 -5.41
N ALA A 100 -1.24 -11.24 -4.70
CA ALA A 100 -2.61 -11.49 -5.15
C ALA A 100 -3.40 -10.18 -5.34
N CYS A 101 -3.10 -9.16 -4.52
CA CYS A 101 -3.76 -7.85 -4.56
C CYS A 101 -2.80 -6.70 -4.89
N HIS A 102 -1.56 -6.76 -4.40
CA HIS A 102 -0.58 -5.68 -4.55
C HIS A 102 0.27 -5.84 -5.81
N ALA A 103 0.64 -4.71 -6.40
CA ALA A 103 1.64 -4.62 -7.45
C ALA A 103 3.03 -4.57 -6.80
N LEU A 104 3.49 -5.76 -6.38
CA LEU A 104 4.76 -6.05 -5.73
C LEU A 104 5.75 -6.69 -6.69
#